data_AF-A0A454W0W6-F1
#
_entry.id   AF-A0A454W0W6-F1
#
_cell.length_a   1.000
_cell.length_b   1.000
_cell.length_c   1.000
_cell.angle_alpha   90.00
_cell.angle_beta   90.00
_cell.angle_gamma   90.00
#
_symmetry.space_group_name_H-M   'P 1'
#
loop_
_entity.id
_entity.type
_entity.pdbx_description
1 polymer ?
#
loop_
_entity_poly.entity_id
_entity_poly.type
_entity_poly.pdbx_seq_one_letter_code
_entity_poly.pdbx_strand_id
1 'polypeptide(L)'
;MPDTAPPADLSCGGDTSTRDVSEGARVLELTMAAVTAADAGATAGMQMAEAPSEPGAVLRVGRDKSVCRLSTPDDWLFVSRVHLEFRCGPDGTWHLTWLRGSQPDPSSEVRLTVGGHARSVAYGGSVPLPRGGSGEIVVQDRSEPRSVNVGFYHEV
;
A
#
# COMPACT_ATOMS: atom_id res chain seq x y z
N MET A 1 11.60 6.27 80.12
CA MET A 1 11.23 5.33 79.04
C MET A 1 11.65 5.94 77.71
N PRO A 2 12.84 5.64 77.18
CA PRO A 2 13.15 5.76 75.75
C PRO A 2 12.93 4.40 75.07
N ASP A 3 12.29 4.37 73.90
CA ASP A 3 12.12 3.16 73.11
C ASP A 3 13.09 3.13 71.92
N THR A 4 13.56 1.92 71.61
CA THR A 4 14.74 1.59 70.79
C THR A 4 14.33 1.17 69.37
N ALA A 5 15.13 1.54 68.36
CA ALA A 5 14.96 1.23 66.92
C ALA A 5 15.18 -0.27 66.58
N PRO A 6 14.87 -0.78 65.35
CA PRO A 6 15.71 -0.58 64.14
C PRO A 6 14.93 -0.61 62.78
N PRO A 7 15.59 -0.53 61.59
CA PRO A 7 14.99 -0.14 60.31
C PRO A 7 14.51 -1.33 59.46
N ALA A 8 13.63 -1.05 58.49
CA ALA A 8 13.27 -2.00 57.43
C ALA A 8 13.70 -1.47 56.05
N ASP A 9 14.48 -2.33 55.40
CA ASP A 9 15.04 -2.31 54.07
C ASP A 9 14.01 -2.39 52.92
N LEU A 10 14.54 -2.24 51.69
CA LEU A 10 14.03 -2.73 50.39
C LEU A 10 12.93 -1.88 49.73
N SER A 11 12.95 -1.58 48.43
CA SER A 11 13.79 -2.00 47.32
C SER A 11 13.50 -1.07 46.14
N CYS A 12 14.50 -0.79 45.30
CA CYS A 12 14.28 -0.29 43.96
C CYS A 12 13.44 -1.29 43.16
N GLY A 13 12.19 -0.93 42.86
CA GLY A 13 11.34 -1.60 41.89
C GLY A 13 11.01 -0.59 40.80
N GLY A 14 11.90 -0.47 39.82
CA GLY A 14 11.51 0.09 38.54
C GLY A 14 10.45 -0.82 37.95
N ASP A 15 9.26 -0.29 37.72
CA ASP A 15 8.29 -0.99 36.90
C ASP A 15 7.85 -0.07 35.78
N THR A 16 8.27 -0.51 34.59
CA THR A 16 7.68 -0.20 33.29
C THR A 16 7.38 1.28 33.08
N SER A 17 8.41 2.10 32.84
CA SER A 17 8.78 2.38 31.43
C SER A 17 7.94 1.52 30.48
N THR A 18 6.70 1.94 30.26
CA THR A 18 6.05 1.80 28.96
C THR A 18 6.97 2.56 28.01
N ARG A 19 8.09 1.92 27.68
CA ARG A 19 8.49 1.85 26.29
C ARG A 19 7.22 1.34 25.64
N ASP A 20 6.38 2.28 25.19
CA ASP A 20 5.81 2.19 23.87
C ASP A 20 6.98 1.70 23.02
N VAL A 21 7.07 0.38 22.93
CA VAL A 21 7.64 -0.24 21.77
C VAL A 21 6.64 0.24 20.73
N SER A 22 6.92 1.40 20.14
CA SER A 22 6.65 1.63 18.75
C SER A 22 7.37 0.49 18.02
N GLU A 23 6.76 -0.68 18.12
CA GLU A 23 7.00 -1.84 17.29
C GLU A 23 6.64 -1.26 15.94
N GLY A 24 7.66 -0.85 15.18
CA GLY A 24 7.52 0.00 14.00
C GLY A 24 6.33 -0.52 13.20
N ALA A 25 5.27 0.28 13.14
CA ALA A 25 4.03 -0.17 12.52
C ALA A 25 4.41 -0.54 11.09
N ARG A 26 4.37 -1.82 10.74
CA ARG A 26 4.79 -2.28 9.41
C ARG A 26 3.95 -1.51 8.40
N VAL A 27 4.57 -0.78 7.47
CA VAL A 27 3.84 0.07 6.52
C VAL A 27 3.83 -0.56 5.13
N LEU A 28 2.71 -0.41 4.42
CA LEU A 28 2.70 -0.48 2.95
C LEU A 28 2.78 0.93 2.40
N GLU A 29 3.86 1.22 1.70
CA GLU A 29 4.06 2.47 0.96
C GLU A 29 3.80 2.25 -0.52
N LEU A 30 3.08 3.18 -1.14
CA LEU A 30 2.78 3.22 -2.56
C LEU A 30 3.27 4.52 -3.16
N THR A 31 3.91 4.43 -4.31
CA THR A 31 4.22 5.58 -5.17
C THR A 31 3.54 5.39 -6.52
N MET A 32 3.06 6.46 -7.14
CA MET A 32 2.37 6.38 -8.42
C MET A 32 2.82 7.48 -9.37
N ALA A 33 3.00 7.11 -10.63
CA ALA A 33 3.14 8.02 -11.75
C ALA A 33 2.14 7.68 -12.86
N ALA A 34 1.58 8.72 -13.47
CA ALA A 34 0.82 8.62 -14.72
C ALA A 34 1.77 8.98 -15.87
N VAL A 35 1.89 8.11 -16.87
CA VAL A 35 2.87 8.23 -17.96
C VAL A 35 2.15 8.24 -19.30
N THR A 36 2.46 9.21 -20.15
CA THR A 36 2.08 9.20 -21.57
C THR A 36 3.31 9.01 -22.46
N ALA A 37 3.11 8.71 -23.75
CA ALA A 37 4.22 8.63 -24.71
C ALA A 37 5.06 9.92 -24.79
N ALA A 38 4.47 11.09 -24.54
CA ALA A 38 5.19 12.37 -24.51
C ALA A 38 6.09 12.51 -23.27
N ASP A 39 5.82 11.73 -22.22
CA ASP A 39 6.53 11.76 -20.94
C ASP A 39 7.61 10.66 -20.85
N ALA A 40 8.08 10.13 -21.98
CA ALA A 40 9.14 9.13 -22.03
C ALA A 40 10.46 9.69 -21.46
N GLY A 41 10.58 9.69 -20.13
CA GLY A 41 11.68 10.25 -19.35
C GLY A 41 11.29 11.29 -18.29
N ALA A 42 10.01 11.68 -18.18
CA ALA A 42 9.54 12.70 -17.23
C ALA A 42 8.55 12.13 -16.21
N THR A 43 8.96 12.04 -14.95
CA THR A 43 8.08 11.75 -13.80
C THR A 43 7.36 13.01 -13.32
N ALA A 44 6.50 13.59 -14.17
CA ALA A 44 5.60 14.66 -13.73
C ALA A 44 4.43 14.07 -12.93
N GLY A 45 4.15 14.62 -11.74
CA GLY A 45 2.94 14.25 -10.97
C GLY A 45 3.04 12.97 -10.13
N MET A 46 4.23 12.64 -9.61
CA MET A 46 4.37 11.54 -8.66
C MET A 46 3.53 11.76 -7.40
N GLN A 47 2.71 10.78 -7.05
CA GLN A 47 1.90 10.75 -5.84
C GLN A 47 2.39 9.65 -4.91
N MET A 48 2.20 9.82 -3.61
CA MET A 48 2.58 8.85 -2.59
C MET A 48 1.44 8.64 -1.60
N ALA A 49 1.26 7.41 -1.15
CA ALA A 49 0.29 7.06 -0.12
C ALA A 49 0.82 5.87 0.67
N GLU A 50 0.57 5.87 1.97
CA GLU A 50 1.00 4.80 2.85
C GLU A 50 -0.11 4.45 3.86
N ALA A 51 -0.06 3.24 4.38
CA ALA A 51 -0.96 2.80 5.45
C ALA A 51 -0.28 1.75 6.33
N PRO A 52 -0.59 1.73 7.64
CA PRO A 52 -0.13 0.66 8.51
C PRO A 52 -0.73 -0.68 8.06
N SER A 53 0.05 -1.75 8.16
CA SER A 53 -0.34 -3.14 7.87
C SER A 53 -1.21 -3.73 8.98
N GLU A 54 -2.21 -2.98 9.41
CA GLU A 54 -3.24 -3.42 10.36
C GLU A 54 -4.37 -4.15 9.62
N PRO A 55 -4.97 -5.20 10.21
CA PRO A 55 -6.08 -5.91 9.61
C PRO A 55 -7.20 -4.98 9.15
N GLY A 56 -7.56 -5.05 7.87
CA GLY A 56 -8.61 -4.23 7.27
C GLY A 56 -8.17 -2.85 6.79
N ALA A 57 -6.89 -2.47 6.93
CA ALA A 57 -6.34 -1.29 6.27
C ALA A 57 -6.52 -1.38 4.74
N VAL A 58 -6.78 -0.23 4.10
CA VAL A 58 -7.07 -0.14 2.66
C VAL A 58 -6.38 1.06 2.03
N LEU A 59 -5.72 0.82 0.90
CA LEU A 59 -5.27 1.86 -0.04
C LEU A 59 -5.91 1.63 -1.41
N ARG A 60 -6.26 2.71 -2.11
CA ARG A 60 -6.97 2.64 -3.39
C ARG A 60 -6.33 3.55 -4.43
N VAL A 61 -6.30 3.04 -5.66
CA VAL A 61 -5.84 3.75 -6.86
C VAL A 61 -6.97 3.79 -7.88
N GLY A 62 -7.23 4.94 -8.48
CA GLY A 62 -8.29 5.10 -9.47
C GLY A 62 -8.54 6.56 -9.83
N ARG A 63 -9.62 6.83 -10.56
CA ARG A 63 -10.00 8.21 -10.93
C ARG A 63 -10.76 8.97 -9.86
N ASP A 64 -11.40 8.27 -8.92
CA ASP A 64 -12.28 8.91 -7.95
C ASP A 64 -11.50 9.42 -6.74
N LYS A 65 -11.12 10.70 -6.78
CA LYS A 65 -10.39 11.42 -5.73
C LYS A 65 -11.07 11.42 -4.37
N SER A 66 -12.38 11.13 -4.30
CA SER A 66 -13.10 11.07 -3.02
C SER A 66 -12.81 9.79 -2.23
N VAL A 67 -12.35 8.73 -2.90
CA VAL A 67 -12.12 7.40 -2.30
C VAL A 67 -10.72 6.85 -2.57
N CYS A 68 -10.02 7.33 -3.60
CA CYS A 68 -8.68 6.91 -3.97
C CYS A 68 -7.64 7.86 -3.38
N ARG A 69 -6.70 7.29 -2.61
CA ARG A 69 -5.56 8.04 -2.07
C ARG A 69 -4.56 8.42 -3.16
N LEU A 70 -4.46 7.60 -4.20
CA LEU A 70 -3.67 7.87 -5.40
C LEU A 70 -4.63 8.01 -6.58
N SER A 71 -4.69 9.21 -7.16
CA SER A 71 -5.71 9.54 -8.17
C SER A 71 -5.09 9.78 -9.54
N THR A 72 -5.58 9.07 -10.55
CA THR A 72 -5.17 9.26 -11.95
C THR A 72 -5.91 10.45 -12.56
N PRO A 73 -5.50 10.97 -13.73
CA PRO A 73 -6.30 11.95 -14.47
C PRO A 73 -7.75 11.47 -14.70
N ASP A 74 -8.71 12.38 -14.55
CA ASP A 74 -10.14 12.04 -14.50
C ASP A 74 -10.69 11.60 -15.89
N ASP A 75 -9.98 11.97 -16.96
CA ASP A 75 -10.28 11.68 -18.36
C ASP A 75 -9.66 10.35 -18.85
N TRP A 76 -8.84 9.68 -18.04
CA TRP A 76 -8.24 8.38 -18.37
C TRP A 76 -9.24 7.24 -18.18
N LEU A 77 -10.12 7.05 -19.15
CA LEU A 77 -11.24 6.10 -19.05
C LEU A 77 -10.84 4.62 -19.04
N PHE A 78 -9.59 4.27 -19.39
CA PHE A 78 -9.05 2.92 -19.20
C PHE A 78 -8.83 2.58 -17.72
N VAL A 79 -8.80 3.59 -16.84
CA VAL A 79 -8.77 3.44 -15.38
C VAL A 79 -10.20 3.54 -14.84
N SER A 80 -10.54 2.71 -13.86
CA SER A 80 -11.84 2.75 -13.20
C SER A 80 -11.88 3.84 -12.13
N ARG A 81 -13.09 4.21 -11.65
CA ARG A 81 -13.23 5.11 -10.48
C ARG A 81 -12.42 4.61 -9.29
N VAL A 82 -12.57 3.33 -8.94
CA VAL A 82 -11.63 2.58 -8.11
C VAL A 82 -11.13 1.42 -8.96
N HIS A 83 -9.84 1.42 -9.27
CA HIS A 83 -9.26 0.45 -10.20
C HIS A 83 -8.46 -0.63 -9.48
N LEU A 84 -7.58 -0.21 -8.57
CA LEU A 84 -6.83 -1.11 -7.71
C LEU A 84 -7.22 -0.89 -6.26
N GLU A 85 -7.41 -1.97 -5.54
CA GLU A 85 -7.55 -1.97 -4.08
C GLU A 85 -6.43 -2.81 -3.48
N PHE A 86 -5.72 -2.21 -2.55
CA PHE A 86 -4.79 -2.87 -1.65
C PHE A 86 -5.52 -3.04 -0.33
N ARG A 87 -5.63 -4.26 0.16
CA ARG A 87 -6.27 -4.54 1.44
C ARG A 87 -5.38 -5.42 2.31
N CYS A 88 -5.18 -5.01 3.55
CA CYS A 88 -4.44 -5.79 4.53
C CYS A 88 -5.35 -6.88 5.10
N GLY A 89 -4.91 -8.14 4.98
CA GLY A 89 -5.54 -9.31 5.56
C GLY A 89 -5.35 -9.42 7.07
N PRO A 90 -6.05 -10.35 7.74
CA PRO A 90 -5.95 -10.54 9.19
C PRO A 90 -4.56 -11.01 9.65
N ASP A 91 -3.77 -11.58 8.74
CA ASP A 91 -2.40 -11.99 8.99
C ASP A 91 -1.40 -10.83 8.88
N GLY A 92 -1.80 -9.68 8.30
CA GLY A 92 -0.92 -8.57 7.93
C GLY A 92 -0.41 -8.64 6.48
N THR A 93 -0.94 -9.56 5.66
CA THR A 93 -0.55 -9.66 4.25
C THR A 93 -1.39 -8.69 3.42
N TRP A 94 -0.74 -7.86 2.62
CA TRP A 94 -1.44 -7.02 1.66
C TRP A 94 -1.83 -7.81 0.42
N HIS A 95 -3.09 -7.70 0.05
CA HIS A 95 -3.62 -8.24 -1.21
C HIS A 95 -3.89 -7.10 -2.18
N LEU A 96 -3.29 -7.21 -3.37
CA LEU A 96 -3.63 -6.38 -4.53
C LEU A 96 -4.82 -7.01 -5.24
N THR A 97 -5.88 -6.24 -5.43
CA THR A 97 -7.06 -6.64 -6.20
C THR A 97 -7.29 -5.67 -7.34
N TRP A 98 -7.39 -6.19 -8.57
CA TRP A 98 -7.88 -5.42 -9.70
C TRP A 98 -9.41 -5.50 -9.72
N LEU A 99 -10.08 -4.44 -9.29
CA LEU A 99 -11.54 -4.42 -9.19
C LEU A 99 -12.19 -4.42 -10.58
N ARG A 100 -13.35 -5.08 -10.69
CA ARG A 100 -14.16 -4.99 -11.90
C ARG A 100 -14.79 -3.60 -12.00
N GLY A 101 -14.57 -2.95 -13.13
CA GLY A 101 -15.33 -1.79 -13.56
C GLY A 101 -16.73 -2.17 -14.04
N SER A 102 -17.42 -1.21 -14.67
CA SER A 102 -18.79 -1.40 -15.15
C SER A 102 -18.90 -2.26 -16.41
N GLN A 103 -17.81 -2.42 -17.16
CA GLN A 103 -17.78 -3.20 -18.39
C GLN A 103 -17.28 -4.63 -18.16
N PRO A 104 -17.80 -5.62 -18.89
CA PRO A 104 -17.36 -7.01 -18.79
C PRO A 104 -15.91 -7.19 -19.27
N ASP A 105 -15.53 -6.45 -20.31
CA ASP A 105 -14.17 -6.43 -20.86
C ASP A 105 -13.42 -5.18 -20.41
N PRO A 106 -12.21 -5.31 -19.84
CA PRO A 106 -11.43 -4.16 -19.41
C PRO A 106 -10.73 -3.48 -20.59
N SER A 107 -10.69 -2.15 -20.56
CA SER A 107 -9.90 -1.31 -21.48
C SER A 107 -8.42 -1.20 -21.09
N SER A 108 -8.02 -1.87 -20.01
CA SER A 108 -6.65 -1.89 -19.52
C SER A 108 -6.15 -3.33 -19.31
N GLU A 109 -4.84 -3.46 -19.10
CA GLU A 109 -4.21 -4.67 -18.57
C GLU A 109 -3.43 -4.32 -17.31
N VAL A 110 -3.44 -5.21 -16.32
CA VAL A 110 -2.70 -5.02 -15.07
C VAL A 110 -1.63 -6.08 -14.94
N ARG A 111 -0.40 -5.64 -14.71
CA ARG A 111 0.78 -6.49 -14.51
C ARG A 111 1.43 -6.14 -13.19
N LEU A 112 1.79 -7.17 -12.42
CA LEU A 112 2.55 -7.05 -11.19
C LEU A 112 3.93 -7.66 -11.41
N THR A 113 4.98 -6.91 -11.10
CA THR A 113 6.37 -7.34 -11.15
C THR A 113 6.96 -7.33 -9.74
N VAL A 114 7.50 -8.47 -9.32
CA VAL A 114 8.15 -8.65 -8.01
C VAL A 114 9.43 -9.45 -8.20
N GLY A 115 10.55 -8.96 -7.68
CA GLY A 115 11.85 -9.65 -7.81
C GLY A 115 12.23 -9.95 -9.27
N GLY A 116 11.86 -9.08 -10.21
CA GLY A 116 12.09 -9.27 -11.65
C GLY A 116 11.11 -10.22 -12.35
N HIS A 117 10.20 -10.86 -11.62
CA HIS A 117 9.19 -11.74 -12.20
C HIS A 117 7.87 -10.99 -12.41
N ALA A 118 7.47 -10.87 -13.67
CA ALA A 118 6.20 -10.25 -14.05
C ALA A 118 5.08 -11.30 -14.16
N ARG A 119 3.91 -10.98 -13.61
CA ARG A 119 2.68 -11.77 -13.76
C ARG A 119 1.49 -10.86 -14.06
N SER A 120 0.57 -11.33 -14.90
CA SER A 120 -0.70 -10.65 -15.12
C SER A 120 -1.61 -10.81 -13.91
N VAL A 121 -2.31 -9.73 -13.54
CA VAL A 121 -3.41 -9.78 -12.57
C VAL A 121 -4.70 -9.97 -13.36
N ALA A 122 -5.51 -10.94 -12.98
CA ALA A 122 -6.79 -11.18 -13.66
C ALA A 122 -7.78 -10.06 -13.33
N TYR A 123 -8.69 -9.75 -14.26
CA TYR A 123 -9.74 -8.75 -14.05
C TYR A 123 -10.79 -9.25 -13.03
N GLY A 124 -10.92 -8.53 -11.91
CA GLY A 124 -11.63 -9.01 -10.72
C GLY A 124 -10.82 -10.00 -9.86
N GLY A 125 -9.56 -10.23 -10.20
CA GLY A 125 -8.66 -11.12 -9.48
C GLY A 125 -7.92 -10.43 -8.35
N SER A 126 -7.44 -11.23 -7.40
CA SER A 126 -6.65 -10.79 -6.26
C SER A 126 -5.38 -11.61 -6.13
N VAL A 127 -4.28 -10.95 -5.76
CA VAL A 127 -2.97 -11.58 -5.59
C VAL A 127 -2.29 -11.05 -4.33
N PRO A 128 -1.62 -11.91 -3.52
CA PRO A 128 -0.87 -11.45 -2.36
C PRO A 128 0.41 -10.73 -2.80
N LEU A 129 0.75 -9.67 -2.06
CA LEU A 129 2.04 -8.99 -2.16
C LEU A 129 3.03 -9.62 -1.17
N PRO A 130 4.32 -9.70 -1.53
CA PRO A 130 5.34 -10.18 -0.60
C PRO A 130 5.47 -9.23 0.60
N ARG A 131 5.83 -9.78 1.76
CA ARG A 131 6.27 -8.97 2.90
C ARG A 131 7.77 -8.71 2.83
N GLY A 132 8.20 -7.55 3.34
CA GLY A 132 9.60 -7.17 3.34
C GLY A 132 10.19 -7.05 1.94
N GLY A 133 9.41 -6.55 1.00
CA GLY A 133 9.79 -6.52 -0.41
C GLY A 133 9.19 -5.33 -1.14
N SER A 134 9.69 -5.10 -2.35
CA SER A 134 9.18 -4.09 -3.26
C SER A 134 8.81 -4.70 -4.62
N GLY A 135 8.05 -3.93 -5.37
CA GLY A 135 7.71 -4.26 -6.74
C GLY A 135 6.95 -3.13 -7.41
N GLU A 136 6.44 -3.43 -8.60
CA GLU A 136 5.73 -2.47 -9.43
C GLU A 136 4.45 -3.10 -9.98
N ILE A 137 3.36 -2.33 -9.98
CA ILE A 137 2.13 -2.61 -10.69
C ILE A 137 2.06 -1.65 -11.86
N VAL A 138 1.89 -2.17 -13.08
CA VAL A 138 1.64 -1.35 -14.27
C VAL A 138 0.21 -1.60 -14.74
N VAL A 139 -0.58 -0.53 -14.81
CA VAL A 139 -1.88 -0.50 -15.49
C VAL A 139 -1.64 0.10 -16.87
N GLN A 140 -1.74 -0.72 -17.90
CA GLN A 140 -1.49 -0.33 -19.28
C GLN A 140 -2.81 -0.08 -20.00
N ASP A 141 -2.95 1.05 -20.69
CA ASP A 141 -4.04 1.26 -21.64
C ASP A 141 -3.85 0.35 -22.86
N ARG A 142 -4.93 -0.32 -23.29
CA ARG A 142 -4.95 -1.20 -24.47
C ARG A 142 -5.05 -0.44 -25.79
N SER A 143 -5.47 0.82 -25.76
CA SER A 143 -5.79 1.65 -26.92
C SER A 143 -4.76 2.74 -27.21
N GLU A 144 -4.08 3.23 -26.17
CA GLU A 144 -3.14 4.33 -26.26
C GLU A 144 -1.83 3.99 -25.51
N PRO A 145 -0.68 4.60 -25.89
CA PRO A 145 0.60 4.40 -25.22
C PRO A 145 0.68 5.24 -23.93
N ARG A 146 -0.23 4.96 -22.99
CA ARG A 146 -0.27 5.57 -21.65
C ARG A 146 -0.40 4.50 -20.57
N SER A 147 0.19 4.75 -19.42
CA SER A 147 0.21 3.80 -18.30
C SER A 147 0.11 4.52 -16.95
N VAL A 148 -0.34 3.77 -15.95
CA VAL A 148 -0.21 4.14 -14.55
C VAL A 148 0.75 3.15 -13.92
N ASN A 149 1.87 3.64 -13.42
CA ASN A 149 2.87 2.84 -12.74
C ASN A 149 2.74 3.08 -11.24
N VAL A 150 2.56 2.01 -10.48
CA VAL A 150 2.43 2.03 -9.02
C VAL A 150 3.57 1.21 -8.42
N GLY A 151 4.58 1.87 -7.87
CA GLY A 151 5.59 1.22 -7.05
C GLY A 151 5.05 0.92 -5.67
N PHE A 152 5.44 -0.21 -5.07
CA PHE A 152 5.15 -0.50 -3.68
C PHE A 152 6.40 -0.93 -2.91
N TYR A 153 6.42 -0.61 -1.62
CA TYR A 153 7.36 -1.11 -0.64
C TYR A 153 6.58 -1.57 0.60
N HIS A 154 6.87 -2.78 1.07
CA HIS A 154 6.27 -3.32 2.28
C HIS A 154 7.35 -3.56 3.32
N GLU A 155 7.26 -2.83 4.43
CA GLU A 155 8.17 -2.94 5.56
C GLU A 155 7.97 -4.27 6.32
N VAL A 156 9.02 -4.74 7.03
CA VAL A 156 9.09 -6.04 7.73
C VAL A 156 9.08 -5.90 9.23
#